data_AF-A0A0S7WJZ9-F1
#
_entry.id   AF-A0A0S7WJZ9-F1
#
_cell.length_a   1.000
_cell.length_b   1.000
_cell.length_c   1.000
_cell.angle_alpha   90.00
_cell.angle_beta   90.00
_cell.angle_gamma   90.00
#
_symmetry.space_group_name_H-M   'P 1'
#
loop_
_entity.id
_entity.type
_entity.pdbx_description
1 polymer ?
#
loop_
_entity_poly.entity_id
_entity_poly.type
_entity_poly.pdbx_seq_one_letter_code
_entity_poly.pdbx_strand_id
1 'polypeptide(L)'
;MPKFRIYYVARRPHGMRIDSEYTRSFEEPRGLLRHGEMNWEEDIEARNAREALRAFFEEHLERLADLAYIDADGRTQRPYRIEDFDPDRTYVWTEDDRLMEFQGIENLEGGLVPCPLCGGSGEVTPDVAEEFAEIEEEGEEYHR
;
A
#
# COMPACT_ATOMS: atom_id res chain seq x y z
N MET A 1 -5.32 -12.86 13.22
CA MET A 1 -4.20 -13.33 12.37
C MET A 1 -3.16 -12.22 12.39
N PRO A 2 -1.83 -12.46 12.24
CA PRO A 2 -0.87 -11.36 12.17
C PRO A 2 -1.23 -10.39 11.04
N LYS A 3 -0.95 -9.11 11.24
CA LYS A 3 -1.24 -8.07 10.26
C LYS A 3 0.06 -7.39 9.86
N PHE A 4 0.22 -7.17 8.56
CA PHE A 4 1.40 -6.56 8.00
C PHE A 4 1.01 -5.30 7.25
N ARG A 5 1.73 -4.21 7.49
CA ARG A 5 1.60 -2.98 6.71
C ARG A 5 2.62 -2.98 5.58
N ILE A 6 2.16 -2.76 4.36
CA ILE A 6 3.00 -2.58 3.18
C ILE A 6 3.05 -1.10 2.81
N TYR A 7 4.26 -0.61 2.60
CA TYR A 7 4.53 0.75 2.18
C TYR A 7 4.93 0.77 0.72
N TYR A 8 4.31 1.63 -0.08
CA TYR A 8 4.66 1.77 -1.49
C TYR A 8 4.41 3.19 -1.99
N VAL A 9 5.04 3.52 -3.11
CA VAL A 9 4.98 4.86 -3.70
C VAL A 9 4.55 4.75 -5.15
N ALA A 10 3.59 5.59 -5.53
CA ALA A 10 3.25 5.85 -6.92
C ALA A 10 4.04 7.07 -7.42
N ARG A 11 4.82 6.91 -8.49
CA ARG A 11 5.54 7.99 -9.17
C ARG A 11 4.99 8.17 -10.58
N ARG A 12 4.71 9.42 -10.96
CA ARG A 12 4.41 9.78 -12.35
C ARG A 12 5.72 10.11 -13.10
N PRO A 13 5.92 9.59 -14.33
CA PRO A 13 7.09 9.95 -15.13
C PRO A 13 7.15 11.46 -15.37
N HIS A 14 8.30 12.09 -15.09
CA HIS A 14 8.50 13.50 -15.41
C HIS A 14 8.51 13.70 -16.94
N GLY A 15 7.62 14.55 -17.47
CA GLY A 15 7.58 14.91 -18.89
C GLY A 15 6.39 14.39 -19.70
N MET A 16 5.46 13.64 -19.10
CA MET A 16 4.18 13.35 -19.74
C MET A 16 3.32 14.62 -19.78
N ARG A 17 3.17 15.21 -20.97
CA ARG A 17 2.21 16.28 -21.24
C ARG A 17 0.82 15.65 -21.26
N ILE A 18 0.00 15.94 -20.26
CA ILE A 18 -1.38 15.45 -20.19
C ILE A 18 -2.26 16.38 -21.04
N ASP A 19 -2.95 15.83 -22.04
CA ASP A 19 -4.13 16.47 -22.63
C ASP A 19 -5.23 16.51 -21.56
N SER A 20 -5.75 17.71 -21.32
CA SER A 20 -6.37 18.16 -20.08
C SER A 20 -7.76 17.60 -19.74
N GLU A 21 -8.13 16.41 -20.19
CA GLU A 21 -9.48 15.85 -19.97
C GLU A 21 -9.54 14.74 -18.92
N TYR A 22 -8.45 14.00 -18.66
CA TYR A 22 -8.48 12.84 -17.77
C TYR A 22 -8.34 13.17 -16.26
N THR A 23 -7.88 14.39 -15.92
CA THR A 23 -7.62 14.83 -14.53
C THR A 23 -8.84 15.36 -13.77
N ARG A 24 -10.05 15.28 -14.33
CA ARG A 24 -11.27 15.84 -13.71
C ARG A 24 -12.10 14.86 -12.89
N SER A 25 -11.84 13.56 -12.95
CA SER A 25 -12.80 12.55 -12.47
C SER A 25 -12.43 11.89 -11.14
N PHE A 26 -11.22 12.11 -10.62
CA PHE A 26 -10.85 11.64 -9.29
C PHE A 26 -10.70 12.85 -8.37
N GLU A 27 -11.51 12.89 -7.31
CA GLU A 27 -11.29 13.78 -6.16
C GLU A 27 -9.95 13.40 -5.52
N GLU A 28 -8.85 13.87 -6.12
CA GLU A 28 -7.50 13.71 -5.59
C GLU A 28 -7.46 14.39 -4.20
N PRO A 29 -7.07 13.68 -3.13
CA PRO A 29 -6.92 14.27 -1.81
C PRO A 29 -6.00 15.50 -1.92
N ARG A 30 -6.53 16.66 -1.53
CA ARG A 30 -5.82 17.94 -1.62
C ARG A 30 -4.57 17.91 -0.73
N GLY A 31 -3.41 17.57 -1.30
CA GLY A 31 -2.15 17.70 -0.58
C GLY A 31 -0.87 17.09 -1.19
N LEU A 32 -0.94 16.13 -2.11
CA LEU A 32 0.23 15.24 -2.37
C LEU A 32 1.04 15.53 -3.65
N LEU A 33 0.57 16.36 -4.58
CA LEU A 33 1.25 16.56 -5.87
C LEU A 33 2.40 17.60 -5.84
N ARG A 34 3.26 17.61 -4.82
CA ARG A 34 4.44 18.52 -4.87
C ARG A 34 5.56 18.03 -5.80
N HIS A 35 5.66 16.72 -6.05
CA HIS A 35 6.73 16.14 -6.90
C HIS A 35 6.27 15.00 -7.83
N GLY A 36 4.95 14.79 -7.98
CA GLY A 36 4.43 13.67 -8.78
C GLY A 36 4.60 12.30 -8.12
N GLU A 37 4.91 12.29 -6.81
CA GLU A 37 5.01 11.09 -5.97
C GLU A 37 3.86 11.07 -4.96
N MET A 38 3.33 9.88 -4.67
CA MET A 38 2.25 9.66 -3.72
C MET A 38 2.54 8.40 -2.92
N ASN A 39 2.62 8.54 -1.59
CA ASN A 39 2.88 7.43 -0.67
C ASN A 39 1.56 6.75 -0.31
N TRP A 40 1.61 5.42 -0.17
CA TRP A 40 0.49 4.57 0.17
C TRP A 40 0.89 3.59 1.28
N GLU A 41 -0.11 3.20 2.06
CA GLU A 41 -0.01 2.22 3.13
C GLU A 41 -1.19 1.26 3.00
N GLU A 42 -0.91 -0.03 3.13
CA GLU A 42 -1.94 -1.08 3.03
C GLU A 42 -1.72 -2.17 4.07
N ASP A 43 -2.79 -2.51 4.79
CA ASP A 43 -2.76 -3.47 5.88
C ASP A 43 -3.30 -4.83 5.42
N ILE A 44 -2.47 -5.87 5.47
CA ILE A 44 -2.79 -7.22 5.00
C ILE A 44 -2.68 -8.22 6.14
N GLU A 45 -3.71 -9.04 6.32
CA GLU A 45 -3.66 -10.18 7.24
C GLU A 45 -3.00 -11.37 6.57
N ALA A 46 -1.93 -11.89 7.17
CA ALA A 46 -1.20 -13.05 6.65
C ALA A 46 -0.47 -13.81 7.76
N ARG A 47 0.03 -15.02 7.46
CA ARG A 47 0.81 -15.78 8.46
C ARG A 47 2.24 -15.28 8.62
N ASN A 48 2.78 -14.63 7.58
CA ASN A 48 4.12 -14.07 7.55
C ASN A 48 4.24 -13.01 6.43
N ALA A 49 5.32 -12.25 6.44
CA ALA A 49 5.56 -11.16 5.48
C ALA A 49 5.56 -11.60 4.01
N ARG A 50 6.02 -12.82 3.70
CA ARG A 50 6.01 -13.33 2.32
C ARG A 50 4.60 -13.61 1.83
N GLU A 51 3.75 -14.18 2.69
CA GLU A 51 2.34 -14.37 2.38
C GLU A 51 1.58 -13.04 2.26
N ALA A 52 1.94 -12.03 3.06
CA ALA A 52 1.38 -10.69 2.91
C ALA A 52 1.75 -10.05 1.56
N LEU A 53 3.03 -10.10 1.17
CA LEU A 53 3.47 -9.60 -0.14
C LEU A 53 2.82 -10.33 -1.30
N ARG A 54 2.61 -11.63 -1.16
CA ARG A 54 1.87 -12.40 -2.15
C ARG A 54 0.46 -11.85 -2.32
N ALA A 55 -0.29 -11.72 -1.23
CA ALA A 55 -1.67 -11.23 -1.28
C ALA A 55 -1.74 -9.82 -1.87
N PHE A 56 -0.82 -8.93 -1.46
CA PHE A 56 -0.66 -7.59 -2.04
C PHE A 56 -0.49 -7.64 -3.56
N PHE A 57 0.51 -8.36 -4.05
CA PHE A 57 0.78 -8.40 -5.48
C PHE A 57 -0.30 -9.15 -6.29
N GLU A 58 -1.02 -10.10 -5.68
CA GLU A 58 -2.19 -10.74 -6.32
C GLU A 58 -3.36 -9.76 -6.52
N GLU A 59 -3.48 -8.73 -5.68
CA GLU A 59 -4.49 -7.67 -5.81
C GLU A 59 -4.06 -6.56 -6.79
N HIS A 60 -2.79 -6.15 -6.74
CA HIS A 60 -2.27 -5.04 -7.55
C HIS A 60 -1.83 -5.41 -8.97
N LEU A 61 -1.53 -6.68 -9.25
CA LEU A 61 -1.01 -7.10 -10.55
C LEU A 61 -2.03 -7.95 -11.30
N GLU A 62 -2.34 -7.54 -12.54
CA GLU A 62 -3.03 -8.42 -13.49
C GLU A 62 -2.16 -9.65 -13.84
N ARG A 63 -0.84 -9.46 -13.92
CA ARG A 63 0.13 -10.50 -14.27
C ARG A 63 1.41 -10.33 -13.47
N LEU A 64 1.90 -11.44 -12.89
CA LEU A 64 3.18 -11.47 -12.17
C LEU A 64 4.37 -11.04 -13.05
N ALA A 65 4.27 -11.21 -14.37
CA ALA A 65 5.30 -10.81 -15.31
C ALA A 65 5.55 -9.29 -15.37
N ASP A 66 4.62 -8.48 -14.85
CA ASP A 66 4.70 -7.03 -14.79
C ASP A 66 5.44 -6.53 -13.53
N LEU A 67 5.79 -7.46 -12.62
CA LEU A 67 6.62 -7.19 -11.46
C LEU A 67 8.10 -7.40 -11.78
N ALA A 68 8.93 -6.47 -11.31
CA ALA A 68 10.38 -6.59 -11.39
C ALA A 68 11.05 -6.14 -10.09
N TYR A 69 12.30 -6.54 -9.91
CA TYR A 69 13.20 -5.99 -8.89
C TYR A 69 14.61 -5.89 -9.47
N ILE A 70 15.48 -5.11 -8.84
CA ILE A 70 16.88 -4.99 -9.21
C ILE A 70 17.70 -5.86 -8.25
N ASP A 71 18.49 -6.79 -8.79
CA ASP A 71 19.38 -7.63 -7.97
C ASP A 71 20.66 -6.89 -7.55
N ALA A 72 21.49 -7.54 -6.74
CA ALA A 72 22.74 -6.97 -6.25
C ALA A 72 23.77 -6.63 -7.35
N ASP A 73 23.64 -7.24 -8.54
CA ASP A 73 24.47 -6.94 -9.71
C ASP A 73 23.91 -5.76 -10.54
N GLY A 74 22.80 -5.17 -10.10
CA GLY A 74 22.12 -4.09 -10.83
C GLY A 74 21.29 -4.60 -12.02
N ARG A 75 21.01 -5.90 -12.11
CA ARG A 75 20.21 -6.47 -13.21
C ARG A 75 18.74 -6.51 -12.82
N THR A 76 17.88 -6.21 -13.78
CA THR A 76 16.44 -6.41 -13.63
C THR A 76 16.12 -7.90 -13.63
N GLN A 77 15.46 -8.35 -12.57
CA GLN A 77 14.97 -9.69 -12.38
C GLN A 77 13.46 -9.67 -12.19
N ARG A 78 12.84 -10.85 -12.33
CA ARG A 78 11.41 -11.04 -12.06
C ARG A 78 11.25 -12.23 -11.12
N PRO A 79 10.37 -12.15 -10.11
CA PRO A 79 10.04 -13.32 -9.31
C PRO A 79 9.37 -14.36 -10.20
N TYR A 80 9.76 -15.63 -10.05
CA TYR A 80 9.22 -16.71 -10.87
C TYR A 80 8.12 -17.48 -10.12
N ARG A 81 8.19 -17.49 -8.79
CA ARG A 81 7.23 -18.11 -7.89
C ARG A 81 6.98 -17.26 -6.65
N ILE A 82 5.91 -17.61 -5.96
CA ILE A 82 5.47 -16.99 -4.71
C ILE A 82 6.54 -17.12 -3.61
N GLU A 83 7.28 -18.22 -3.59
CA GLU A 83 8.34 -18.43 -2.58
C GLU A 83 9.55 -17.50 -2.78
N ASP A 84 9.65 -16.86 -3.96
CA ASP A 84 10.74 -15.95 -4.31
C ASP A 84 10.51 -14.52 -3.79
N PHE A 85 9.36 -14.22 -3.18
CA PHE A 85 9.13 -12.93 -2.55
C PHE A 85 10.02 -12.76 -1.32
N ASP A 86 10.74 -11.65 -1.31
CA ASP A 86 11.76 -11.30 -0.34
C ASP A 86 11.43 -9.90 0.21
N PRO A 87 11.00 -9.80 1.48
CA PRO A 87 10.62 -8.53 2.12
C PRO A 87 11.67 -7.43 2.07
N ASP A 88 12.94 -7.80 1.95
CA ASP A 88 14.06 -6.86 1.95
C ASP A 88 14.37 -6.30 0.55
N ARG A 89 13.61 -6.71 -0.49
CA ARG A 89 13.81 -6.25 -1.87
C ARG A 89 12.87 -5.10 -2.22
N THR A 90 13.41 -4.17 -3.00
CA THR A 90 12.59 -3.16 -3.69
C THR A 90 12.01 -3.74 -4.97
N TYR A 91 10.69 -3.89 -5.00
CA TYR A 91 9.95 -4.27 -6.19
C TYR A 91 9.38 -3.05 -6.90
N VAL A 92 9.28 -3.12 -8.23
CA VAL A 92 8.68 -2.11 -9.09
C VAL A 92 7.67 -2.74 -10.05
N TRP A 93 6.55 -2.07 -10.26
CA TRP A 93 5.50 -2.46 -11.21
C TRP A 93 4.82 -1.22 -11.79
N THR A 94 3.84 -1.42 -12.67
CA THR A 94 3.02 -0.33 -13.22
C THR A 94 1.56 -0.56 -12.94
N GLU A 95 0.86 0.48 -12.51
CA GLU A 95 -0.57 0.45 -12.16
C GLU A 95 -1.21 1.79 -12.52
N ASP A 96 -2.30 1.79 -13.28
CA ASP A 96 -2.98 3.00 -13.79
C ASP A 96 -2.02 4.05 -14.40
N ASP A 97 -1.12 3.62 -15.30
CA ASP A 97 -0.08 4.46 -15.92
C ASP A 97 0.92 5.12 -14.94
N ARG A 98 0.96 4.65 -13.69
CA ARG A 98 1.91 5.09 -12.65
C ARG A 98 2.99 4.03 -12.48
N LEU A 99 4.22 4.48 -12.26
CA LEU A 99 5.30 3.60 -11.80
C LEU A 99 5.15 3.43 -10.30
N MET A 100 5.05 2.19 -9.85
CA MET A 100 4.87 1.86 -8.45
C MET A 100 6.17 1.27 -7.90
N GLU A 101 6.52 1.60 -6.66
CA GLU A 101 7.73 1.14 -5.97
C GLU A 101 7.41 0.71 -4.55
N PHE A 102 7.64 -0.57 -4.24
CA PHE A 102 7.55 -1.11 -2.89
C PHE A 102 8.70 -0.58 -2.02
N GLN A 103 8.37 -0.02 -0.86
CA GLN A 103 9.32 0.59 0.09
C GLN A 103 9.63 -0.29 1.29
N GLY A 104 8.74 -1.22 1.65
CA GLY A 104 8.94 -2.08 2.79
C GLY A 104 7.66 -2.65 3.34
N ILE A 105 7.82 -3.52 4.33
CA ILE A 105 6.74 -4.19 5.05
C ILE A 105 7.05 -4.24 6.53
N GLU A 106 6.06 -3.96 7.37
CA GLU A 106 6.14 -3.97 8.82
C GLU A 106 5.13 -4.96 9.41
N ASN A 107 5.51 -5.71 10.44
CA ASN A 107 4.58 -6.54 11.20
C ASN A 107 3.96 -5.68 12.32
N LEU A 108 2.64 -5.57 12.33
CA LEU A 108 1.89 -4.84 13.33
C LEU A 108 1.59 -5.79 14.50
N GLU A 109 2.16 -5.49 15.66
CA GLU A 109 1.99 -6.28 16.89
C GLU A 109 0.84 -5.74 17.75
N GLY A 110 0.49 -4.47 17.58
CA GLY A 110 -0.59 -3.76 18.24
C GLY A 110 -1.92 -3.78 17.48
N GLY A 111 -2.88 -3.03 18.01
CA GLY A 111 -4.13 -2.73 17.32
C GLY A 111 -4.00 -1.51 16.43
N LEU A 112 -4.93 -1.33 15.49
CA LEU A 112 -4.93 -0.20 14.57
C LEU A 112 -6.11 0.72 14.87
N VAL A 113 -5.85 2.02 14.83
CA VAL A 113 -6.89 3.06 14.94
C VAL A 113 -6.88 3.92 13.67
N PRO A 114 -8.03 4.12 13.00
CA PRO A 114 -8.11 4.99 11.84
C PRO A 114 -7.89 6.45 12.24
N CYS A 115 -7.12 7.17 11.44
CA CYS A 115 -6.91 8.60 11.58
C CYS A 115 -7.99 9.36 10.80
N PRO A 116 -8.89 10.09 11.47
CA PRO A 116 -10.00 10.78 10.81
C PRO A 116 -9.57 11.96 9.94
N LEU A 117 -8.30 12.38 10.02
CA LEU A 117 -7.78 13.55 9.30
C LEU A 117 -7.10 13.20 7.98
N CYS A 118 -6.41 12.06 7.91
CA CYS A 118 -5.69 11.64 6.70
C CYS A 118 -6.24 10.37 6.07
N GLY A 119 -7.15 9.64 6.72
CA GLY A 119 -7.71 8.39 6.23
C GLY A 119 -6.75 7.19 6.32
N GLY A 120 -5.53 7.39 6.82
CA GLY A 120 -4.62 6.28 7.18
C GLY A 120 -4.97 5.69 8.55
N SER A 121 -4.24 4.68 8.99
CA SER A 121 -4.40 4.08 10.32
C SER A 121 -3.07 4.10 11.07
N GLY A 122 -3.09 4.16 12.41
CA GLY A 122 -1.89 4.14 13.24
C GLY A 122 -1.88 2.95 14.19
N GLU A 123 -0.70 2.37 14.43
CA GLU A 123 -0.53 1.31 15.42
C GLU A 123 -0.57 1.90 16.84
N VAL A 124 -1.41 1.28 17.68
CA VAL A 124 -1.57 1.59 19.10
C VAL A 124 -1.58 0.30 19.91
N THR A 125 -1.52 0.40 21.23
CA THR A 125 -1.67 -0.77 22.09
C THR A 125 -3.06 -1.40 21.92
N PRO A 126 -3.21 -2.73 22.05
CA PRO A 126 -4.51 -3.41 21.89
C PRO A 126 -5.64 -2.79 22.72
N ASP A 127 -5.36 -2.42 23.98
CA ASP A 127 -6.34 -1.79 24.88
C ASP A 127 -6.90 -0.47 24.31
N VAL A 128 -6.07 0.31 23.61
CA VAL A 128 -6.47 1.59 22.99
C VAL A 128 -7.25 1.35 21.71
N ALA A 129 -6.86 0.34 20.92
CA ALA A 129 -7.61 0.00 19.71
C ALA A 129 -9.03 -0.51 20.05
N GLU A 130 -9.18 -1.28 21.13
CA GLU A 130 -10.49 -1.75 21.61
C GLU A 130 -11.39 -0.57 22.02
N GLU A 131 -10.87 0.40 22.78
CA GLU A 131 -11.60 1.62 23.16
C GLU A 131 -12.13 2.40 21.94
N PHE A 132 -11.35 2.46 20.85
CA PHE A 132 -11.76 3.16 19.62
C PHE A 132 -12.71 2.35 18.74
N ALA A 133 -12.65 1.02 18.77
CA ALA A 133 -13.60 0.16 18.07
C ALA A 133 -15.02 0.27 18.68
N GLU A 134 -15.11 0.37 20.01
CA GLU A 134 -16.39 0.55 20.72
C GLU A 134 -17.07 1.88 20.36
N ILE A 135 -16.29 2.94 20.10
CA ILE A 135 -16.81 4.26 19.71
C ILE A 135 -17.42 4.24 18.30
N GLU A 136 -16.87 3.45 17.37
CA GLU A 136 -17.44 3.30 16.02
C GLU A 136 -18.77 2.51 16.04
N GLU A 137 -18.91 1.51 16.91
CA GLU A 137 -20.17 0.74 17.06
C GLU A 137 -21.31 1.57 17.68
N GLU A 138 -21.03 2.42 18.68
CA GLU A 138 -22.06 3.31 19.26
C GLU A 138 -22.53 4.39 18.26
N GLY A 139 -21.67 4.81 17.33
CA GLY A 139 -22.01 5.81 16.29
C GLY A 139 -23.02 5.31 15.25
N GLU A 140 -23.09 4.00 15.00
CA GLU A 140 -24.05 3.42 14.06
C GLU A 140 -25.46 3.25 14.67
N GLU A 141 -25.58 3.20 16.00
CA GLU A 141 -26.87 3.01 16.67
C GLU A 141 -27.74 4.29 16.68
N TYR A 142 -27.12 5.48 16.58
CA TYR A 142 -27.83 6.77 16.55
C TYR A 142 -28.28 7.24 15.15
N HIS A 143 -27.90 6.51 14.09
CA HIS A 143 -28.21 6.86 12.70
C HIS A 143 -29.19 5.91 11.99
N ARG A 144 -29.89 5.05 12.74
CA ARG A 144 -30.91 4.13 12.19
C ARG A 144 -32.35 4.61 12.33
#